data_AF-A0A7X7FNV5-F1
#
_entry.id   AF-A0A7X7FNV5-F1
#
_cell.length_a   1.000
_cell.length_b   1.000
_cell.length_c   1.000
_cell.angle_alpha   90.00
_cell.angle_beta   90.00
_cell.angle_gamma   90.00
#
_symmetry.space_group_name_H-M   'P 1'
#
loop_
_entity.id
_entity.type
_entity.pdbx_description
1 polymer ?
#
loop_
_entity_poly.entity_id
_entity_poly.type
_entity_poly.pdbx_seq_one_letter_code
_entity_poly.pdbx_strand_id
1 'polypeptide(L)'
;MIPAAMATALATIAGCAGLGSKHPFDIRPHMNTCEVMLVGPARIGDMRLWVPEGIATDTGFSSIYPVGSAWTRVDGCWVHRVTQAGLFGPGNFTRVATDTLECAGIRVPVDEPVEWTTTLRPTTDGVAFSIRLTNRGTRSIRKAGAAICLKFFKAPWWSDANTFVRSDGHVQSLAALGRDSGMPNGFEAYLMTGESYDNVFYRQFWGFNRHRLDLPLMVSHNTTAGRCIALEAPNAYFLHSNPQNPCTDVMLAFGDVAPETTVERNGEVRIIAGTPAKAFGHD
;
A
#
# COMPACT_ATOMS: atom_id res chain seq x y z
N MET A 1 43.95 33.40 -5.48
CA MET A 1 43.79 33.19 -4.02
C MET A 1 42.96 34.35 -3.50
N ILE A 2 41.68 34.11 -3.21
CA ILE A 2 40.75 35.13 -2.72
C ILE A 2 40.54 34.87 -1.21
N PRO A 3 40.56 35.91 -0.35
CA PRO A 3 40.59 35.78 1.10
C PRO A 3 39.20 35.78 1.76
N ALA A 4 39.21 35.52 3.06
CA ALA A 4 38.08 35.43 3.95
C ALA A 4 37.17 36.68 3.96
N ALA A 5 35.88 36.46 3.71
CA ALA A 5 34.74 36.93 4.52
C ALA A 5 33.44 36.48 3.85
N MET A 6 32.66 35.61 4.52
CA MET A 6 31.20 35.72 4.60
C MET A 6 30.69 34.73 5.64
N ALA A 7 30.52 35.25 6.85
CA ALA A 7 29.70 34.65 7.89
C ALA A 7 28.24 35.06 7.66
N THR A 8 27.35 34.09 7.41
CA THR A 8 25.88 34.10 7.64
C THR A 8 25.31 32.88 6.89
N ALA A 9 24.55 31.94 7.43
CA ALA A 9 23.84 31.85 8.69
C ALA A 9 23.73 30.38 9.11
N LEU A 10 24.27 30.06 10.29
CA LEU A 10 23.62 29.09 11.17
C LEU A 10 22.31 29.74 11.61
N ALA A 11 21.19 29.33 11.01
CA ALA A 11 19.85 29.62 11.48
C ALA A 11 19.03 28.32 11.43
N THR A 12 19.06 27.63 12.56
CA THR A 12 17.86 27.06 13.18
C THR A 12 17.02 26.08 12.35
N ILE A 13 17.40 24.79 12.35
CA ILE A 13 16.41 23.69 12.32
C ILE A 13 16.38 23.04 13.71
N ALA A 14 16.20 23.88 14.73
CA ALA A 14 15.79 23.49 16.06
C ALA A 14 14.61 24.40 16.39
N GLY A 15 13.39 23.94 16.09
CA GLY A 15 12.18 24.73 16.37
C GLY A 15 11.13 24.78 15.25
N CYS A 16 10.80 23.64 14.63
CA CYS A 16 9.41 23.37 14.26
C CYS A 16 8.90 22.20 15.10
N ALA A 17 9.14 22.28 16.40
CA ALA A 17 8.26 21.62 17.35
C ALA A 17 6.92 22.37 17.32
N GLY A 18 5.87 21.71 16.85
CA GLY A 18 4.49 22.07 17.17
C GLY A 18 3.98 23.42 16.68
N LEU A 19 3.87 23.62 15.36
CA LEU A 19 2.74 24.36 14.83
C LEU A 19 1.72 23.32 14.38
N GLY A 20 0.65 23.19 15.16
CA GLY A 20 -0.30 22.09 15.09
C GLY A 20 -0.76 21.79 13.68
N SER A 21 -0.24 20.71 13.08
CA SER A 21 -0.88 20.12 11.93
C SER A 21 -2.26 19.64 12.41
N LYS A 22 -3.33 20.15 11.78
CA LYS A 22 -4.70 19.64 12.00
C LYS A 22 -4.85 18.17 11.57
N HIS A 23 -3.80 17.60 10.98
CA HIS A 23 -3.73 16.25 10.44
C HIS A 23 -2.63 15.49 11.18
N PRO A 24 -2.84 14.20 11.47
CA PRO A 24 -1.89 13.44 12.27
C PRO A 24 -0.71 12.92 11.45
N PHE A 25 -0.76 13.06 10.11
CA PHE A 25 0.37 12.80 9.22
C PHE A 25 0.71 14.03 8.39
N ASP A 26 2.01 14.27 8.24
CA ASP A 26 2.55 15.06 7.15
C ASP A 26 2.87 14.13 5.96
N ILE A 27 2.28 14.42 4.79
CA ILE A 27 2.47 13.62 3.57
C ILE A 27 3.62 14.24 2.78
N ARG A 28 4.70 13.47 2.61
CA ARG A 28 5.91 13.86 1.89
C ARG A 28 6.12 12.95 0.68
N PRO A 29 5.69 13.36 -0.52
CA PRO A 29 5.78 12.52 -1.70
C PRO A 29 7.22 12.34 -2.18
N HIS A 30 7.53 11.17 -2.74
CA HIS A 30 8.77 10.94 -3.47
C HIS A 30 8.54 11.23 -4.96
N MET A 31 9.39 12.07 -5.54
CA MET A 31 9.17 12.64 -6.87
C MET A 31 9.03 11.56 -7.95
N ASN A 32 7.99 11.68 -8.77
CA ASN A 32 7.70 10.85 -9.95
C ASN A 32 7.45 9.36 -9.65
N THR A 33 7.36 8.96 -8.39
CA THR A 33 7.04 7.58 -7.99
C THR A 33 5.67 7.51 -7.31
N CYS A 34 5.09 6.32 -7.20
CA CYS A 34 3.87 6.07 -6.45
C CYS A 34 4.06 6.06 -4.91
N GLU A 35 5.27 6.34 -4.43
CA GLU A 35 5.66 6.32 -3.02
C GLU A 35 5.44 7.69 -2.36
N VAL A 36 4.85 7.66 -1.16
CA VAL A 36 4.81 8.81 -0.24
C VAL A 36 5.26 8.40 1.15
N MET A 37 5.91 9.30 1.86
CA MET A 37 6.21 9.13 3.28
C MET A 37 5.11 9.79 4.12
N LEU A 38 4.56 9.04 5.07
CA LEU A 38 3.63 9.52 6.08
C LEU A 38 4.42 9.75 7.37
N VAL A 39 4.70 11.01 7.68
CA VAL A 39 5.43 11.41 8.89
C VAL A 39 4.41 11.62 10.00
N GLY A 40 4.35 10.67 10.93
CA GLY A 40 3.43 10.68 12.07
C GLY A 40 4.04 11.30 13.33
N PRO A 41 3.30 11.30 14.45
CA PRO A 41 3.84 11.67 15.75
C PRO A 41 5.01 10.75 16.12
N ALA A 42 6.04 11.26 16.80
CA ALA A 42 7.26 10.51 17.14
C ALA A 42 7.00 9.13 17.79
N ARG A 43 5.93 9.00 18.57
CA ARG A 43 5.53 7.73 19.21
C ARG A 43 4.95 6.66 18.28
N ILE A 44 4.45 7.05 17.10
CA ILE A 44 3.93 6.13 16.06
C ILE A 44 5.06 5.73 15.12
N GLY A 45 5.97 6.65 14.80
CA GLY A 45 7.04 6.45 13.82
C GLY A 45 6.66 6.87 12.41
N ASP A 46 7.64 6.84 11.51
CA ASP A 46 7.48 7.15 10.08
C ASP A 46 7.02 5.91 9.31
N MET A 47 6.10 6.09 8.38
CA MET A 47 5.61 5.04 7.48
C MET A 47 5.80 5.45 6.01
N ARG A 48 5.90 4.45 5.13
CA ARG A 48 5.89 4.67 3.68
C ARG A 48 4.68 4.00 3.08
N LEU A 49 4.01 4.70 2.18
CA LEU A 49 2.79 4.28 1.53
C LEU A 49 2.99 4.29 0.01
N TRP A 50 2.77 3.15 -0.64
CA TRP A 50 2.70 3.03 -2.10
C TRP A 50 1.25 2.92 -2.53
N VAL A 51 0.81 3.79 -3.44
CA VAL A 51 -0.61 3.95 -3.81
C VAL A 51 -0.79 4.15 -5.32
N PRO A 52 -0.93 3.07 -6.11
CA PRO A 52 -0.49 1.71 -5.83
C PRO A 52 0.96 1.45 -6.28
N GLU A 53 1.54 0.37 -5.76
CA GLU A 53 2.86 -0.16 -6.18
C GLU A 53 2.84 -0.71 -7.63
N GLY A 54 1.67 -1.15 -8.09
CA GLY A 54 1.44 -1.67 -9.42
C GLY A 54 -0.01 -2.10 -9.62
N ILE A 55 -0.32 -2.55 -10.83
CA ILE A 55 -1.61 -3.13 -11.23
C ILE A 55 -1.38 -4.59 -11.64
N ALA A 56 -1.92 -5.50 -10.85
CA ALA A 56 -1.92 -6.93 -11.08
C ALA A 56 -3.28 -7.38 -11.63
N THR A 57 -3.29 -8.49 -12.34
CA THR A 57 -4.49 -9.14 -12.87
C THR A 57 -4.58 -10.56 -12.29
N ASP A 58 -5.65 -11.31 -12.58
CA ASP A 58 -5.70 -12.72 -12.20
C ASP A 58 -4.58 -13.56 -12.84
N THR A 59 -4.07 -13.18 -14.01
CA THR A 59 -3.06 -13.98 -14.73
C THR A 59 -1.69 -13.35 -14.85
N GLY A 60 -1.53 -12.05 -14.65
CA GLY A 60 -0.32 -11.31 -14.98
C GLY A 60 -0.24 -9.93 -14.32
N PHE A 61 0.47 -9.01 -14.97
CA PHE A 61 0.64 -7.63 -14.51
C PHE A 61 0.51 -6.63 -15.64
N SER A 62 -0.27 -5.57 -15.40
CA SER A 62 -0.35 -4.41 -16.28
C SER A 62 0.68 -3.34 -15.92
N SER A 63 1.13 -3.25 -14.67
CA SER A 63 2.18 -2.34 -14.23
C SER A 63 2.84 -2.78 -12.91
N ILE A 64 4.12 -2.45 -12.71
CA ILE A 64 4.87 -2.68 -11.48
C ILE A 64 5.96 -1.62 -11.32
N TYR A 65 6.09 -1.03 -10.13
CA TYR A 65 7.06 0.03 -9.81
C TYR A 65 7.09 1.15 -10.86
N PRO A 66 5.93 1.73 -11.20
CA PRO A 66 5.80 2.65 -12.31
C PRO A 66 6.48 4.00 -12.02
N VAL A 67 6.88 4.68 -13.09
CA VAL A 67 7.29 6.09 -13.06
C VAL A 67 6.15 6.92 -13.64
N GLY A 68 5.66 7.88 -12.86
CA GLY A 68 4.55 8.76 -13.23
C GLY A 68 4.91 10.23 -13.20
N SER A 69 3.88 11.07 -13.19
CA SER A 69 4.02 12.50 -12.98
C SER A 69 4.57 12.81 -11.60
N ALA A 70 5.18 13.99 -11.44
CA ALA A 70 5.38 14.55 -10.11
C ALA A 70 4.05 14.61 -9.35
N TRP A 71 4.12 14.42 -8.03
CA TRP A 71 2.98 14.68 -7.15
C TRP A 71 2.68 16.18 -7.13
N THR A 72 1.44 16.56 -7.40
CA THR A 72 1.00 17.96 -7.35
C THR A 72 -0.13 18.14 -6.34
N ARG A 73 -0.24 19.34 -5.76
CA ARG A 73 -1.39 19.67 -4.92
C ARG A 73 -2.49 20.32 -5.75
N VAL A 74 -3.69 19.75 -5.70
CA VAL A 74 -4.90 20.28 -6.34
C VAL A 74 -6.02 20.21 -5.32
N ASP A 75 -6.64 21.35 -5.01
CA ASP A 75 -7.78 21.44 -4.08
C ASP A 75 -7.57 20.72 -2.73
N GLY A 76 -6.38 20.89 -2.15
CA GLY A 76 -6.00 20.27 -0.87
C GLY A 76 -5.69 18.77 -0.94
N CYS A 77 -5.75 18.15 -2.12
CA CYS A 77 -5.38 16.77 -2.36
C CYS A 77 -4.03 16.68 -3.07
N TRP A 78 -3.27 15.63 -2.79
CA TRP A 78 -2.11 15.25 -3.60
C TRP A 78 -2.56 14.38 -4.76
N VAL A 79 -2.08 14.66 -5.96
CA VAL A 79 -2.45 13.95 -7.18
C VAL A 79 -1.21 13.43 -7.87
N HIS A 80 -1.23 12.16 -8.28
CA HIS A 80 -0.20 11.49 -9.06
C HIS A 80 -0.83 10.72 -10.21
N ARG A 81 -0.21 10.77 -11.38
CA ARG A 81 -0.72 10.13 -12.60
C ARG A 81 0.34 9.23 -13.20
N VAL A 82 -0.06 8.03 -13.57
CA VAL A 82 0.78 7.14 -14.37
C VAL A 82 0.11 6.94 -15.73
N THR A 83 0.88 7.21 -16.77
CA THR A 83 0.49 6.96 -18.16
C THR A 83 1.15 5.69 -18.67
N GLN A 84 0.78 5.25 -19.87
CA GLN A 84 1.34 4.05 -20.49
C GLN A 84 2.88 4.04 -20.61
N ALA A 85 3.52 5.22 -20.70
CA ALA A 85 4.96 5.35 -20.95
C ALA A 85 5.85 4.96 -19.75
N GLY A 86 5.28 4.61 -18.60
CA GLY A 86 6.05 4.35 -17.38
C GLY A 86 5.54 3.18 -16.54
N LEU A 87 4.91 2.17 -17.16
CA LEU A 87 4.24 1.09 -16.43
C LEU A 87 5.18 0.09 -15.75
N PHE A 88 6.40 -0.06 -16.26
CA PHE A 88 7.39 -1.01 -15.72
C PHE A 88 8.69 -0.27 -15.45
N GLY A 89 8.91 0.07 -14.17
CA GLY A 89 10.13 0.76 -13.73
C GLY A 89 11.20 -0.19 -13.19
N PRO A 90 12.31 0.34 -12.63
CA PRO A 90 13.54 -0.39 -12.29
C PRO A 90 13.45 -1.20 -10.99
N GLY A 91 12.28 -1.74 -10.66
CA GLY A 91 12.09 -2.54 -9.44
C GLY A 91 12.63 -3.96 -9.55
N ASN A 92 12.22 -4.83 -8.61
CA ASN A 92 12.69 -6.22 -8.55
C ASN A 92 12.13 -7.11 -9.69
N PHE A 93 11.21 -6.59 -10.49
CA PHE A 93 10.68 -7.27 -11.67
C PHE A 93 11.49 -6.87 -12.89
N THR A 94 12.03 -7.86 -13.59
CA THR A 94 12.75 -7.66 -14.84
C THR A 94 11.89 -8.12 -16.00
N ARG A 95 11.83 -7.34 -17.08
CA ARG A 95 11.22 -7.78 -18.33
C ARG A 95 12.21 -8.70 -19.06
N VAL A 96 11.86 -9.98 -19.19
CA VAL A 96 12.72 -11.01 -19.80
C VAL A 96 12.30 -11.34 -21.25
N ALA A 97 11.07 -11.01 -21.63
CA ALA A 97 10.58 -11.02 -23.01
C ALA A 97 9.54 -9.91 -23.19
N THR A 98 9.09 -9.65 -24.42
CA THR A 98 8.11 -8.59 -24.72
C THR A 98 6.85 -8.68 -23.85
N ASP A 99 6.38 -9.89 -23.60
CA ASP A 99 5.13 -10.24 -22.93
C ASP A 99 5.33 -10.93 -21.58
N THR A 100 6.56 -10.96 -21.05
CA THR A 100 6.90 -11.74 -19.86
C THR A 100 7.78 -10.95 -18.89
N LEU A 101 7.39 -10.96 -17.61
CA LEU A 101 8.16 -10.45 -16.48
C LEU A 101 8.68 -11.61 -15.63
N GLU A 102 9.79 -11.39 -14.96
CA GLU A 102 10.37 -12.33 -14.00
C GLU A 102 10.74 -11.60 -12.70
N CYS A 103 10.40 -12.20 -11.56
CA CYS A 103 10.87 -11.80 -10.23
C CYS A 103 11.15 -13.05 -9.40
N ALA A 104 12.35 -13.14 -8.82
CA ALA A 104 12.78 -14.29 -7.99
C ALA A 104 12.57 -15.66 -8.69
N GLY A 105 12.78 -15.74 -10.01
CA GLY A 105 12.58 -16.95 -10.81
C GLY A 105 11.12 -17.27 -11.16
N ILE A 106 10.16 -16.46 -10.72
CA ILE A 106 8.74 -16.62 -11.04
C ILE A 106 8.43 -15.76 -12.27
N ARG A 107 7.86 -16.39 -13.31
CA ARG A 107 7.49 -15.73 -14.55
C ARG A 107 5.99 -15.46 -14.62
N VAL A 108 5.64 -14.27 -15.08
CA VAL A 108 4.26 -13.82 -15.25
C VAL A 108 4.07 -13.08 -16.58
N PRO A 109 2.92 -13.23 -17.24
CA PRO A 109 2.54 -12.43 -18.39
C PRO A 109 2.49 -10.93 -18.10
N VAL A 110 2.85 -10.13 -19.09
CA VAL A 110 2.48 -8.71 -19.19
C VAL A 110 1.06 -8.63 -19.75
N ASP A 111 0.18 -7.94 -19.04
CA ASP A 111 -1.19 -7.70 -19.45
C ASP A 111 -1.39 -6.33 -20.09
N GLU A 112 -2.64 -6.07 -20.51
CA GLU A 112 -3.04 -4.85 -21.19
C GLU A 112 -2.55 -3.59 -20.47
N PRO A 113 -2.11 -2.56 -21.21
CA PRO A 113 -1.64 -1.32 -20.63
C PRO A 113 -2.79 -0.60 -19.91
N VAL A 114 -2.44 0.08 -18.83
CA VAL A 114 -3.37 0.85 -18.01
C VAL A 114 -2.86 2.26 -17.84
N GLU A 115 -3.76 3.15 -17.45
CA GLU A 115 -3.42 4.44 -16.87
C GLU A 115 -4.16 4.58 -15.56
N TRP A 116 -3.60 5.33 -14.63
CA TRP A 116 -4.36 5.69 -13.44
C TRP A 116 -4.00 7.05 -12.87
N THR A 117 -4.93 7.56 -12.08
CA THR A 117 -4.73 8.70 -11.21
C THR A 117 -4.93 8.27 -9.78
N THR A 118 -3.93 8.53 -8.94
CA THR A 118 -4.03 8.42 -7.48
C THR A 118 -4.30 9.80 -6.91
N THR A 119 -5.26 9.88 -6.00
CA THR A 119 -5.51 11.05 -5.17
C THR A 119 -5.33 10.68 -3.71
N LEU A 120 -4.54 11.45 -2.97
CA LEU A 120 -4.40 11.35 -1.52
C LEU A 120 -4.98 12.59 -0.85
N ARG A 121 -5.85 12.37 0.13
CA ARG A 121 -6.49 13.42 0.91
C ARG A 121 -6.15 13.24 2.40
N PRO A 122 -5.44 14.20 3.02
CA PRO A 122 -5.30 14.22 4.47
C PRO A 122 -6.68 14.28 5.14
N THR A 123 -6.91 13.45 6.15
CA THR A 123 -8.10 13.50 7.00
C THR A 123 -7.72 13.97 8.41
N THR A 124 -8.69 14.11 9.30
CA THR A 124 -8.45 14.49 10.71
C THR A 124 -7.64 13.46 11.49
N ASP A 125 -7.69 12.21 11.05
CA ASP A 125 -7.15 11.04 11.75
C ASP A 125 -6.24 10.19 10.84
N GLY A 126 -5.99 10.58 9.59
CA GLY A 126 -5.30 9.72 8.64
C GLY A 126 -5.12 10.31 7.24
N VAL A 127 -5.12 9.42 6.25
CA VAL A 127 -5.07 9.73 4.82
C VAL A 127 -6.02 8.81 4.08
N ALA A 128 -6.96 9.40 3.34
CA ALA A 128 -7.80 8.67 2.39
C ALA A 128 -7.13 8.65 1.01
N PHE A 129 -7.30 7.55 0.28
CA PHE A 129 -6.82 7.40 -1.10
C PHE A 129 -7.96 7.01 -2.05
N SER A 130 -7.90 7.56 -3.26
CA SER A 130 -8.72 7.18 -4.41
C SER A 130 -7.81 6.83 -5.57
N ILE A 131 -8.11 5.74 -6.27
CA ILE A 131 -7.41 5.34 -7.48
C ILE A 131 -8.44 5.16 -8.58
N ARG A 132 -8.29 5.95 -9.64
CA ARG A 132 -9.06 5.85 -10.89
C ARG A 132 -8.21 5.14 -11.93
N LEU A 133 -8.57 3.90 -12.26
CA LEU A 133 -7.86 3.04 -13.21
C LEU A 133 -8.63 3.02 -14.53
N THR A 134 -7.93 3.24 -15.63
CA THR A 134 -8.45 3.09 -16.99
C THR A 134 -7.69 2.02 -17.74
N ASN A 135 -8.40 1.06 -18.33
CA ASN A 135 -7.81 0.12 -19.26
C ASN A 135 -7.59 0.81 -20.62
N ARG A 136 -6.33 0.93 -21.05
CA ARG A 136 -5.94 1.48 -22.36
C ARG A 136 -5.59 0.41 -23.38
N GLY A 137 -5.79 -0.84 -22.99
CA GLY A 137 -5.66 -1.97 -23.87
C GLY A 137 -6.80 -2.10 -24.85
N THR A 138 -6.66 -3.11 -25.69
CA THR A 138 -7.68 -3.53 -26.66
C THR A 138 -8.51 -4.71 -26.16
N ARG A 139 -8.11 -5.32 -25.04
CA ARG A 139 -8.78 -6.46 -24.40
C ARG A 139 -9.22 -6.13 -22.99
N SER A 140 -10.23 -6.85 -22.48
CA SER A 140 -10.64 -6.72 -21.08
C SER A 140 -9.56 -7.27 -20.15
N ILE A 141 -9.27 -6.54 -19.07
CA ILE A 141 -8.46 -7.03 -17.96
C ILE A 141 -9.37 -7.81 -17.01
N ARG A 142 -8.90 -8.97 -16.55
CA ARG A 142 -9.62 -9.86 -15.64
C ARG A 142 -9.12 -9.69 -14.20
N LYS A 143 -10.05 -9.57 -13.25
CA LYS A 143 -9.78 -9.29 -11.83
C LYS A 143 -8.62 -8.31 -11.58
N ALA A 144 -8.67 -7.13 -12.21
CA ALA A 144 -7.70 -6.07 -11.97
C ALA A 144 -7.63 -5.74 -10.47
N GLY A 145 -6.41 -5.67 -9.95
CA GLY A 145 -6.11 -5.38 -8.56
C GLY A 145 -4.96 -4.38 -8.46
N ALA A 146 -5.01 -3.51 -7.46
CA ALA A 146 -3.96 -2.54 -7.19
C ALA A 146 -3.35 -2.81 -5.81
N ALA A 147 -2.06 -3.17 -5.79
CA ALA A 147 -1.34 -3.41 -4.55
C ALA A 147 -1.04 -2.07 -3.85
N ILE A 148 -1.58 -1.88 -2.66
CA ILE A 148 -1.30 -0.74 -1.78
C ILE A 148 -0.41 -1.25 -0.65
N CYS A 149 0.81 -0.72 -0.55
CA CYS A 149 1.76 -1.16 0.45
C CYS A 149 1.95 -0.11 1.55
N LEU A 150 1.77 -0.47 2.82
CA LEU A 150 2.07 0.38 3.97
C LEU A 150 3.23 -0.23 4.77
N LYS A 151 4.42 0.37 4.65
CA LYS A 151 5.65 -0.10 5.29
C LYS A 151 6.06 0.72 6.51
N PHE A 152 6.40 0.04 7.58
CA PHE A 152 6.75 0.54 8.90
C PHE A 152 8.28 0.59 9.09
N PHE A 153 8.96 1.62 8.57
CA PHE A 153 10.44 1.71 8.64
C PHE A 153 11.00 2.10 10.02
N LYS A 154 10.30 2.94 10.78
CA LYS A 154 10.73 3.40 12.12
C LYS A 154 9.69 3.15 13.20
N ALA A 155 8.89 2.12 13.01
CA ALA A 155 7.88 1.67 13.95
C ALA A 155 8.29 0.31 14.50
N PRO A 156 9.26 0.24 15.44
CA PRO A 156 9.79 -1.01 15.98
C PRO A 156 8.74 -1.84 16.75
N TRP A 157 7.59 -1.25 17.01
CA TRP A 157 6.44 -1.90 17.64
C TRP A 157 5.62 -2.73 16.64
N TRP A 158 5.80 -2.56 15.33
CA TRP A 158 5.10 -3.36 14.33
C TRP A 158 5.57 -4.83 14.39
N SER A 159 4.62 -5.77 14.40
CA SER A 159 4.87 -7.21 14.33
C SER A 159 3.56 -7.95 14.06
N ASP A 160 3.62 -9.21 13.61
CA ASP A 160 2.43 -10.06 13.47
C ASP A 160 1.64 -10.23 14.77
N ALA A 161 2.31 -10.18 15.94
CA ALA A 161 1.64 -10.25 17.24
C ALA A 161 0.84 -8.97 17.55
N ASN A 162 1.22 -7.85 16.93
CA ASN A 162 0.60 -6.56 17.09
C ASN A 162 -0.26 -6.16 15.87
N THR A 163 -0.38 -7.00 14.85
CA THR A 163 -1.24 -6.76 13.69
C THR A 163 -2.43 -7.70 13.74
N PHE A 164 -3.63 -7.13 13.60
CA PHE A 164 -4.90 -7.79 13.84
C PHE A 164 -5.80 -7.71 12.62
N VAL A 165 -6.61 -8.76 12.44
CA VAL A 165 -7.62 -8.90 11.40
C VAL A 165 -8.87 -9.52 12.01
N ARG A 166 -9.97 -9.51 11.26
CA ARG A 166 -11.17 -10.29 11.59
C ARG A 166 -11.24 -11.53 10.71
N SER A 167 -11.30 -12.71 11.33
CA SER A 167 -11.39 -14.01 10.67
C SER A 167 -12.32 -14.92 11.48
N ASP A 168 -13.21 -15.64 10.79
CA ASP A 168 -14.20 -16.54 11.40
C ASP A 168 -15.01 -15.88 12.53
N GLY A 169 -15.35 -14.60 12.36
CA GLY A 169 -16.12 -13.79 13.30
C GLY A 169 -15.29 -13.15 14.42
N HIS A 170 -14.03 -13.54 14.61
CA HIS A 170 -13.17 -13.14 15.73
C HIS A 170 -12.08 -12.14 15.32
N VAL A 171 -11.78 -11.18 16.19
CA VAL A 171 -10.58 -10.33 16.05
C VAL A 171 -9.38 -11.08 16.60
N GLN A 172 -8.39 -11.34 15.76
CA GLN A 172 -7.21 -12.14 16.10
C GLN A 172 -5.94 -11.49 15.54
N SER A 173 -4.80 -11.73 16.19
CA SER A 173 -3.51 -11.30 15.64
C SER A 173 -3.07 -12.22 14.50
N LEU A 174 -2.25 -11.70 13.59
CA LEU A 174 -1.66 -12.52 12.52
C LEU A 174 -0.79 -13.64 13.09
N ALA A 175 -0.12 -13.39 14.22
CA ALA A 175 0.63 -14.43 14.93
C ALA A 175 -0.27 -15.60 15.41
N ALA A 176 -1.53 -15.32 15.77
CA ALA A 176 -2.47 -16.34 16.22
C ALA A 176 -3.08 -17.15 15.06
N LEU A 177 -3.28 -16.53 13.89
CA LEU A 177 -3.66 -17.24 12.66
C LEU A 177 -2.54 -18.18 12.17
N GLY A 178 -1.29 -17.84 12.51
CA GLY A 178 -0.11 -18.60 12.13
C GLY A 178 0.26 -18.38 10.67
N ARG A 179 1.44 -18.88 10.29
CA ARG A 179 1.94 -18.85 8.92
C ARG A 179 1.95 -20.26 8.33
N ASP A 180 0.91 -20.61 7.60
CA ASP A 180 0.65 -21.96 7.08
C ASP A 180 0.69 -22.09 5.55
N SER A 181 1.04 -21.01 4.81
CA SER A 181 1.09 -21.02 3.35
C SER A 181 2.23 -21.88 2.76
N GLY A 182 3.19 -22.31 3.60
CA GLY A 182 4.19 -23.34 3.30
C GLY A 182 5.22 -22.99 2.21
N MET A 183 5.30 -21.75 1.75
CA MET A 183 6.05 -21.32 0.55
C MET A 183 7.13 -20.26 0.88
N PRO A 184 8.17 -20.12 0.03
CA PRO A 184 9.56 -20.20 0.48
C PRO A 184 10.08 -19.01 1.29
N ASN A 185 9.39 -17.87 1.26
CA ASN A 185 9.89 -16.63 1.86
C ASN A 185 9.09 -16.18 3.10
N GLY A 186 8.05 -16.91 3.47
CA GLY A 186 7.24 -16.61 4.65
C GLY A 186 6.38 -15.35 4.55
N PHE A 187 6.23 -14.75 3.37
CA PHE A 187 5.18 -13.77 3.07
C PHE A 187 3.83 -14.49 3.13
N GLU A 188 2.72 -13.81 3.45
CA GLU A 188 1.39 -14.45 3.40
C GLU A 188 0.27 -13.49 3.07
N ALA A 189 -0.57 -13.89 2.12
CA ALA A 189 -1.83 -13.22 1.80
C ALA A 189 -3.04 -13.97 2.37
N TYR A 190 -4.02 -13.21 2.85
CA TYR A 190 -5.27 -13.68 3.43
C TYR A 190 -6.42 -13.18 2.54
N LEU A 191 -7.02 -14.09 1.79
CA LEU A 191 -8.15 -13.76 0.90
C LEU A 191 -9.37 -13.35 1.73
N MET A 192 -10.13 -12.39 1.20
CA MET A 192 -11.45 -12.10 1.74
C MET A 192 -12.36 -13.33 1.57
N THR A 193 -13.32 -13.49 2.49
CA THR A 193 -14.35 -14.52 2.36
C THR A 193 -15.11 -14.36 1.03
N GLY A 194 -15.19 -15.43 0.25
CA GLY A 194 -15.82 -15.43 -1.08
C GLY A 194 -14.91 -15.01 -2.24
N GLU A 195 -13.69 -14.53 -1.96
CA GLU A 195 -12.75 -14.11 -2.99
C GLU A 195 -11.76 -15.21 -3.42
N SER A 196 -11.23 -15.02 -4.63
CA SER A 196 -10.18 -15.82 -5.24
C SER A 196 -9.20 -14.92 -6.00
N TYR A 197 -7.94 -15.32 -6.11
CA TYR A 197 -6.96 -14.59 -6.91
C TYR A 197 -5.90 -15.55 -7.44
N ASP A 198 -5.84 -15.77 -8.75
CA ASP A 198 -5.07 -16.85 -9.37
C ASP A 198 -3.69 -16.43 -9.91
N ASN A 199 -3.24 -15.24 -9.52
CA ASN A 199 -1.99 -14.70 -10.02
C ASN A 199 -0.82 -15.55 -9.50
N VAL A 200 -0.08 -16.15 -10.43
CA VAL A 200 0.99 -17.10 -10.11
C VAL A 200 2.12 -16.47 -9.29
N PHE A 201 2.43 -15.18 -9.49
CA PHE A 201 3.40 -14.49 -8.64
C PHE A 201 2.94 -14.49 -7.19
N TYR A 202 1.71 -14.07 -6.90
CA TYR A 202 1.23 -14.06 -5.52
C TYR A 202 1.09 -15.46 -4.93
N ARG A 203 0.63 -16.43 -5.72
CA ARG A 203 0.55 -17.83 -5.26
C ARG A 203 1.92 -18.41 -4.91
N GLN A 204 2.95 -18.12 -5.69
CA GLN A 204 4.28 -18.72 -5.50
C GLN A 204 5.19 -17.90 -4.57
N PHE A 205 5.08 -16.57 -4.59
CA PHE A 205 5.94 -15.67 -3.82
C PHE A 205 5.37 -15.36 -2.43
N TRP A 206 4.05 -15.14 -2.34
CA TRP A 206 3.37 -14.91 -1.06
C TRP A 206 2.72 -16.18 -0.53
N GLY A 207 2.07 -16.95 -1.38
CA GLY A 207 1.17 -17.99 -0.90
C GLY A 207 -0.08 -17.38 -0.25
N PHE A 208 -1.12 -18.21 -0.17
CA PHE A 208 -2.39 -17.83 0.43
C PHE A 208 -2.59 -18.66 1.70
N ASN A 209 -2.76 -17.98 2.83
CA ASN A 209 -3.13 -18.60 4.08
C ASN A 209 -4.50 -19.28 3.93
N ARG A 210 -4.71 -20.40 4.63
CA ARG A 210 -6.00 -21.12 4.57
C ARG A 210 -7.13 -20.32 5.22
N HIS A 211 -6.80 -19.49 6.21
CA HIS A 211 -7.74 -18.62 6.90
C HIS A 211 -8.18 -17.48 5.98
N ARG A 212 -9.47 -17.16 6.03
CA ARG A 212 -10.09 -16.10 5.24
C ARG A 212 -10.42 -14.92 6.14
N LEU A 213 -10.43 -13.72 5.58
CA LEU A 213 -10.77 -12.52 6.33
C LEU A 213 -12.22 -12.11 6.08
N ASP A 214 -12.89 -11.69 7.15
CA ASP A 214 -14.30 -11.26 7.11
C ASP A 214 -14.43 -9.81 6.69
N LEU A 215 -13.39 -9.01 6.95
CA LEU A 215 -13.38 -7.57 6.73
C LEU A 215 -12.12 -7.14 5.98
N PRO A 216 -12.23 -6.16 5.07
CA PRO A 216 -11.09 -5.61 4.36
C PRO A 216 -10.36 -4.54 5.20
N LEU A 217 -10.00 -4.93 6.43
CA LEU A 217 -9.42 -4.07 7.45
C LEU A 217 -8.30 -4.82 8.18
N MET A 218 -7.11 -4.23 8.18
CA MET A 218 -5.96 -4.70 8.97
C MET A 218 -5.52 -3.61 9.94
N VAL A 219 -5.30 -3.98 11.20
CA VAL A 219 -5.04 -3.04 12.29
C VAL A 219 -3.72 -3.36 12.98
N SER A 220 -2.74 -2.48 12.89
CA SER A 220 -1.47 -2.60 13.62
C SER A 220 -1.50 -1.76 14.91
N HIS A 221 -1.33 -2.39 16.07
CA HIS A 221 -1.47 -1.79 17.39
C HIS A 221 -0.12 -1.44 18.02
N ASN A 222 0.06 -0.16 18.33
CA ASN A 222 1.12 0.32 19.18
C ASN A 222 0.60 0.40 20.62
N THR A 223 0.85 -0.67 21.39
CA THR A 223 0.43 -0.81 22.78
C THR A 223 0.98 0.32 23.66
N THR A 224 2.26 0.65 23.52
CA THR A 224 2.93 1.72 24.27
C THR A 224 2.28 3.09 24.05
N ALA A 225 1.85 3.38 22.82
CA ALA A 225 1.18 4.65 22.50
C ALA A 225 -0.34 4.62 22.75
N GLY A 226 -0.95 3.45 22.97
CA GLY A 226 -2.40 3.27 23.02
C GLY A 226 -3.08 3.72 21.72
N ARG A 227 -2.47 3.39 20.57
CA ARG A 227 -2.90 3.81 19.24
C ARG A 227 -2.81 2.66 18.25
N CYS A 228 -3.76 2.61 17.32
CA CYS A 228 -3.79 1.67 16.23
C CYS A 228 -3.61 2.39 14.88
N ILE A 229 -2.93 1.75 13.93
CA ILE A 229 -2.88 2.12 12.53
C ILE A 229 -3.75 1.13 11.76
N ALA A 230 -4.86 1.61 11.21
CA ALA A 230 -5.79 0.83 10.42
C ALA A 230 -5.56 1.11 8.93
N LEU A 231 -5.47 0.05 8.12
CA LEU A 231 -5.57 0.12 6.67
C LEU A 231 -6.88 -0.54 6.26
N GLU A 232 -7.79 0.25 5.69
CA GLU A 232 -9.11 -0.20 5.24
C GLU A 232 -9.27 0.03 3.74
N ALA A 233 -9.78 -0.97 3.03
CA ALA A 233 -9.99 -0.90 1.59
C ALA A 233 -11.24 -1.70 1.20
N PRO A 234 -12.45 -1.10 1.24
CA PRO A 234 -13.74 -1.81 1.18
C PRO A 234 -13.93 -2.84 0.06
N ASN A 235 -13.15 -2.74 -1.01
CA ASN A 235 -13.15 -3.70 -2.11
C ASN A 235 -11.77 -4.36 -2.16
N ALA A 236 -11.41 -5.22 -1.22
CA ALA A 236 -10.13 -5.93 -1.26
C ALA A 236 -10.33 -7.35 -1.79
N TYR A 237 -9.39 -7.86 -2.60
CA TYR A 237 -9.33 -9.30 -2.87
C TYR A 237 -8.69 -10.03 -1.70
N PHE A 238 -7.62 -9.47 -1.14
CA PHE A 238 -6.89 -10.01 -0.01
C PHE A 238 -6.09 -8.90 0.68
N LEU A 239 -5.71 -9.16 1.93
CA LEU A 239 -4.70 -8.40 2.66
C LEU A 239 -3.47 -9.27 2.83
N HIS A 240 -2.30 -8.69 3.00
CA HIS A 240 -1.10 -9.48 3.26
C HIS A 240 -0.16 -8.80 4.25
N SER A 241 0.73 -9.60 4.82
CA SER A 241 1.81 -9.11 5.68
C SER A 241 3.11 -9.84 5.42
N ASN A 242 4.22 -9.16 5.70
CA ASN A 242 5.54 -9.75 5.66
C ASN A 242 6.29 -9.46 6.99
N PRO A 243 6.72 -10.49 7.74
CA PRO A 243 7.39 -10.27 9.01
C PRO A 243 8.85 -9.85 8.81
N GLN A 244 9.46 -10.18 7.66
CA GLN A 244 10.83 -9.84 7.27
C GLN A 244 10.94 -8.45 6.63
N ASN A 245 9.83 -7.93 6.10
CA ASN A 245 9.71 -6.58 5.55
C ASN A 245 8.46 -5.96 6.18
N PRO A 246 8.57 -5.15 7.23
CA PRO A 246 7.45 -4.81 8.10
C PRO A 246 6.40 -3.96 7.35
N CYS A 247 5.52 -4.63 6.61
CA CYS A 247 4.52 -4.03 5.76
C CYS A 247 3.19 -4.76 5.90
N THR A 248 2.12 -3.96 5.81
CA THR A 248 0.75 -4.42 5.74
C THR A 248 0.18 -3.86 4.46
N ASP A 249 -0.36 -4.76 3.65
CA ASP A 249 -0.62 -4.44 2.27
C ASP A 249 -2.01 -4.94 1.88
N VAL A 250 -2.62 -4.28 0.90
CA VAL A 250 -3.94 -4.68 0.37
C VAL A 250 -3.91 -4.76 -1.14
N MET A 251 -4.55 -5.80 -1.66
CA MET A 251 -4.91 -5.86 -3.07
C MET A 251 -6.29 -5.26 -3.28
N LEU A 252 -6.34 -3.97 -3.64
CA LEU A 252 -7.58 -3.26 -3.92
C LEU A 252 -8.20 -3.77 -5.24
N ALA A 253 -9.40 -4.32 -5.16
CA ALA A 253 -10.14 -4.96 -6.24
C ALA A 253 -10.89 -3.95 -7.13
N PHE A 254 -10.47 -3.88 -8.40
CA PHE A 254 -11.17 -3.15 -9.46
C PHE A 254 -12.17 -4.02 -10.23
N GLY A 255 -12.05 -5.35 -10.14
CA GLY A 255 -12.90 -6.27 -10.89
C GLY A 255 -12.41 -6.46 -12.34
N ASP A 256 -13.29 -6.93 -13.20
CA ASP A 256 -13.04 -6.97 -14.64
C ASP A 256 -13.18 -5.55 -15.22
N VAL A 257 -12.22 -5.13 -16.05
CA VAL A 257 -12.18 -3.78 -16.63
C VAL A 257 -12.12 -3.89 -18.16
N ALA A 258 -13.22 -3.53 -18.82
CA ALA A 258 -13.31 -3.50 -20.28
C ALA A 258 -12.40 -2.42 -20.90
N PRO A 259 -12.01 -2.54 -22.18
CA PRO A 259 -11.25 -1.50 -22.89
C PRO A 259 -11.87 -0.11 -22.75
N GLU A 260 -11.04 0.91 -22.58
CA GLU A 260 -11.40 2.33 -22.42
C GLU A 260 -12.36 2.64 -21.25
N THR A 261 -12.59 1.67 -20.37
CA THR A 261 -13.44 1.86 -19.19
C THR A 261 -12.59 2.33 -18.02
N THR A 262 -13.11 3.33 -17.30
CA THR A 262 -12.52 3.81 -16.04
C THR A 262 -13.31 3.28 -14.85
N VAL A 263 -12.61 2.73 -13.87
CA VAL A 263 -13.17 2.28 -12.59
C VAL A 263 -12.45 3.01 -11.46
N GLU A 264 -13.19 3.36 -10.41
CA GLU A 264 -12.65 4.03 -9.22
C GLU A 264 -12.81 3.15 -7.99
N ARG A 265 -11.77 3.10 -7.16
CA ARG A 265 -11.78 2.44 -5.86
C ARG A 265 -11.05 3.29 -4.84
N ASN A 266 -11.47 3.14 -3.59
CA ASN A 266 -11.03 3.96 -2.48
C ASN A 266 -10.60 3.10 -1.29
N GLY A 267 -9.83 3.71 -0.40
CA GLY A 267 -9.50 3.17 0.90
C GLY A 267 -8.86 4.25 1.76
N GLU A 268 -8.39 3.86 2.94
CA GLU A 268 -7.85 4.80 3.91
C GLU A 268 -6.85 4.16 4.86
N VAL A 269 -5.92 4.99 5.34
CA VAL A 269 -5.04 4.69 6.47
C VAL A 269 -5.42 5.62 7.61
N ARG A 270 -5.82 5.08 8.77
CA ARG A 270 -6.30 5.84 9.93
C ARG A 270 -5.49 5.57 11.19
N ILE A 271 -5.32 6.58 12.03
CA ILE A 271 -4.87 6.48 13.41
C ILE A 271 -6.10 6.44 14.31
N ILE A 272 -6.27 5.32 15.01
CA ILE A 272 -7.38 5.10 15.93
C ILE A 272 -6.86 5.11 17.36
N ALA A 273 -7.54 5.83 18.26
CA ALA A 273 -7.22 5.82 19.68
C ALA A 273 -7.84 4.62 20.40
N GLY A 274 -7.00 3.84 21.09
CA GLY A 274 -7.42 2.67 21.87
C GLY A 274 -6.89 1.37 21.31
N THR A 275 -7.69 0.31 21.46
CA THR A 275 -7.35 -1.09 21.20
C THR A 275 -7.82 -1.55 19.81
N PRO A 276 -7.35 -2.72 19.33
CA PRO A 276 -7.85 -3.34 18.11
C PRO A 276 -9.37 -3.55 18.12
N ALA A 277 -9.94 -4.01 19.24
CA ALA A 277 -11.39 -4.24 19.34
C ALA A 277 -12.21 -3.01 18.93
N LYS A 278 -11.83 -1.84 19.47
CA LYS A 278 -12.43 -0.57 19.11
C LYS A 278 -12.24 -0.20 17.64
N ALA A 279 -11.06 -0.49 17.07
CA ALA A 279 -10.79 -0.26 15.65
C ALA A 279 -11.68 -1.13 14.74
N PHE A 280 -12.09 -2.31 15.21
CA PHE A 280 -13.04 -3.20 14.53
C PHE A 280 -14.52 -2.92 14.90
N GLY A 281 -14.80 -1.86 15.66
CA GLY A 281 -16.16 -1.48 16.06
C GLY A 281 -16.78 -2.34 17.17
N HIS A 282 -15.96 -3.01 17.97
CA HIS A 282 -16.39 -3.74 19.17
C HIS A 282 -15.92 -2.97 20.41
N ASP A 283 -16.88 -2.50 21.22
CA ASP A 283 -16.64 -1.99 22.58
C ASP A 283 -16.96 -3.08 23.62
#